data_AF-A0A7V6BG35-F1
#
_entry.id   AF-A0A7V6BG35-F1
#
_cell.length_a   1.000
_cell.length_b   1.000
_cell.length_c   1.000
_cell.angle_alpha   90.00
_cell.angle_beta   90.00
_cell.angle_gamma   90.00
#
_symmetry.space_group_name_H-M   'P 1'
#
loop_
_entity.id
_entity.type
_entity.pdbx_description
1 polymer ?
#
loop_
_entity_poly.entity_id
_entity_poly.type
_entity_poly.pdbx_seq_one_letter_code
_entity_poly.pdbx_strand_id
1 'polypeptide(L)'
;TIFAASGFGDPAVRAIKLSIDEGMFKPQLLWEYKKDVPMMSSFLYKDPFLFYVKDDGTALCLDAKTGKVIWRNKLGGHFSASPVWAEGKIYFISDEAETIVIRADDKFEVLARNNLDELCQASMAISGGRIFIRTETNLFCIGHK
;
A
#
# COMPACT_ATOMS: atom_id res chain seq x y z
N THR A 1 -17.00 -4.69 -4.78
CA THR A 1 -16.78 -3.66 -3.73
C THR A 1 -15.74 -2.70 -4.23
N ILE A 2 -15.94 -1.41 -4.00
CA ILE A 2 -14.95 -0.37 -4.24
C ILE A 2 -14.26 -0.10 -2.90
N PHE A 3 -12.94 -0.07 -2.90
CA PHE A 3 -12.17 0.41 -1.77
C PHE A 3 -11.70 1.82 -2.06
N ALA A 4 -11.74 2.69 -1.06
CA ALA A 4 -11.29 4.07 -1.19
C ALA A 4 -10.56 4.50 0.09
N ALA A 5 -9.56 5.36 -0.07
CA ALA A 5 -8.90 6.02 1.04
C ALA A 5 -8.98 7.53 0.81
N SER A 6 -9.38 8.26 1.84
CA SER A 6 -9.30 9.72 1.87
C SER A 6 -8.28 10.12 2.92
N GLY A 7 -7.29 10.92 2.53
CA GLY A 7 -6.22 11.38 3.43
C GLY A 7 -6.56 12.68 4.16
N PHE A 8 -7.00 13.71 3.44
CA PHE A 8 -7.22 15.05 4.01
C PHE A 8 -8.70 15.30 4.37
N GLY A 9 -8.95 16.05 5.45
CA GLY A 9 -10.29 16.47 5.90
C GLY A 9 -11.02 15.42 6.74
N ASP A 10 -11.44 14.31 6.12
CA ASP A 10 -12.07 13.17 6.81
C ASP A 10 -11.29 11.88 6.50
N PRO A 11 -10.19 11.63 7.23
CA PRO A 11 -9.34 10.48 6.99
C PRO A 11 -10.08 9.16 7.20
N ALA A 12 -10.19 8.34 6.15
CA ALA A 12 -10.67 6.97 6.29
C ALA A 12 -10.27 6.07 5.14
N VAL A 13 -10.15 4.78 5.43
CA VAL A 13 -10.24 3.69 4.45
C VAL A 13 -11.67 3.14 4.49
N ARG A 14 -12.29 2.95 3.33
CA ARG A 14 -13.70 2.56 3.20
C ARG A 14 -13.87 1.42 2.22
N ALA A 15 -14.87 0.59 2.48
CA ALA A 15 -15.48 -0.28 1.47
C ALA A 15 -16.87 0.21 1.12
N ILE A 16 -17.13 0.34 -0.16
CA ILE A 16 -18.39 0.82 -0.71
C ILE A 16 -18.92 -0.24 -1.67
N LYS A 17 -20.15 -0.69 -1.45
CA LYS A 17 -20.90 -1.45 -2.46
C LYS A 17 -21.54 -0.45 -3.39
N LEU A 18 -21.23 -0.55 -4.68
CA LEU A 18 -21.87 0.26 -5.70
C LEU A 18 -22.97 -0.57 -6.37
N SER A 19 -24.17 -0.02 -6.45
CA SER A 19 -25.28 -0.56 -7.23
C SER A 19 -25.78 0.50 -8.19
N ILE A 20 -26.46 0.07 -9.26
CA ILE A 20 -27.11 0.96 -10.22
C ILE A 20 -28.61 0.69 -10.13
N ASP A 21 -29.39 1.74 -9.93
CA ASP A 21 -30.85 1.68 -9.88
C ASP A 21 -31.41 2.84 -10.71
N GLU A 22 -32.29 2.54 -11.66
CA GLU A 22 -32.84 3.50 -12.63
C GLU A 22 -31.76 4.40 -13.30
N GLY A 23 -30.60 3.82 -13.61
CA GLY A 23 -29.48 4.54 -14.25
C GLY A 23 -28.66 5.41 -13.29
N MET A 24 -29.00 5.46 -12.00
CA MET A 24 -28.29 6.21 -10.97
C MET A 24 -27.40 5.31 -10.12
N PHE A 25 -26.19 5.77 -9.83
CA PHE A 25 -25.30 5.10 -8.88
C PHE A 25 -25.82 5.26 -7.45
N LYS A 26 -26.02 4.14 -6.75
CA LYS A 26 -26.37 4.08 -5.32
C LYS A 26 -25.20 3.46 -4.54
N PRO A 27 -24.30 4.29 -3.95
CA PRO A 27 -23.24 3.81 -3.10
C PRO A 27 -23.78 3.45 -1.70
N GLN A 28 -23.40 2.29 -1.19
CA GLN A 28 -23.68 1.85 0.17
C GLN A 28 -22.35 1.63 0.90
N LEU A 29 -22.13 2.36 1.99
CA LEU A 29 -20.99 2.13 2.88
C LEU A 29 -21.14 0.75 3.54
N LEU A 30 -20.13 -0.11 3.35
CA LEU A 30 -20.08 -1.43 3.98
C LEU A 30 -19.34 -1.37 5.32
N TRP A 31 -18.19 -0.71 5.32
CA TRP A 31 -17.38 -0.46 6.53
C TRP A 31 -16.46 0.73 6.32
N GLU A 32 -15.97 1.26 7.43
CA GLU A 32 -15.03 2.38 7.48
C GLU A 32 -13.99 2.14 8.59
N TYR A 33 -12.73 2.47 8.29
CA TYR A 33 -11.62 2.46 9.24
C TYR A 33 -10.94 3.83 9.24
N LYS A 34 -10.97 4.52 10.40
CA LYS A 34 -10.50 5.91 10.54
C LYS A 34 -9.13 6.08 11.21
N LYS A 35 -8.52 4.99 11.67
CA LYS A 35 -7.21 5.03 12.33
C LYS A 35 -6.10 4.73 11.32
N ASP A 36 -4.89 5.22 11.56
CA ASP A 36 -3.70 4.91 10.75
C ASP A 36 -3.90 5.03 9.22
N VAL A 37 -4.73 5.97 8.77
CA VAL A 37 -5.13 6.09 7.36
C VAL A 37 -3.95 6.58 6.52
N PRO A 38 -3.66 5.96 5.35
CA PRO A 38 -2.58 6.44 4.49
C PRO A 38 -2.93 7.82 3.93
N MET A 39 -2.02 8.78 4.10
CA MET A 39 -2.22 10.17 3.68
C MET A 39 -1.82 10.40 2.22
N MET A 40 -0.69 9.83 1.82
CA MET A 40 -0.09 10.02 0.49
C MET A 40 -0.09 8.73 -0.35
N SER A 41 0.27 7.61 0.28
CA SER A 41 0.36 6.32 -0.40
C SER A 41 -1.03 5.77 -0.76
N SER A 42 -1.11 5.07 -1.88
CA SER A 42 -2.26 4.21 -2.18
C SER A 42 -2.17 2.92 -1.37
N PHE A 43 -3.31 2.24 -1.19
CA PHE A 43 -3.33 0.87 -0.67
C PHE A 43 -3.33 -0.16 -1.80
N LEU A 44 -2.90 -1.38 -1.49
CA LEU A 44 -2.97 -2.54 -2.35
C LEU A 44 -4.11 -3.45 -1.93
N TYR A 45 -4.95 -3.84 -2.88
CA TYR A 45 -5.88 -4.95 -2.69
C TYR A 45 -5.28 -6.23 -3.26
N LYS A 46 -5.13 -7.23 -2.40
CA LYS A 46 -4.80 -8.60 -2.81
C LYS A 46 -5.68 -9.52 -1.99
N ASP A 47 -6.69 -10.09 -2.63
CA ASP A 47 -7.70 -10.92 -1.98
C ASP A 47 -7.07 -11.91 -0.98
N PRO A 48 -7.59 -11.96 0.28
CA PRO A 48 -8.72 -11.20 0.84
C PRO A 48 -8.35 -9.90 1.58
N PHE A 49 -7.16 -9.33 1.33
CA PHE A 49 -6.56 -8.29 2.18
C PHE A 49 -6.39 -6.93 1.49
N LEU A 50 -6.39 -5.88 2.32
CA LEU A 50 -5.91 -4.54 1.96
C LEU A 50 -4.62 -4.25 2.72
N PHE A 51 -3.57 -3.84 2.01
CA PHE A 51 -2.27 -3.51 2.58
C PHE A 51 -1.91 -2.06 2.29
N TYR A 52 -1.37 -1.35 3.28
CA TYR A 52 -0.90 0.02 3.07
C TYR A 52 0.09 0.45 4.14
N VAL A 53 0.75 1.58 3.90
CA VAL A 53 1.64 2.23 4.85
C VAL A 53 1.21 3.68 5.06
N LYS A 54 1.07 4.07 6.31
CA LYS A 54 0.88 5.46 6.72
C LYS A 54 2.21 6.22 6.55
N ASP A 55 2.15 7.53 6.36
CA ASP A 55 3.29 8.44 6.21
C ASP A 55 4.38 8.25 7.28
N ASP A 56 4.00 7.97 8.52
CA ASP A 56 4.94 7.72 9.61
C ASP A 56 5.58 6.31 9.61
N GLY A 57 5.34 5.49 8.59
CA GLY A 57 5.85 4.12 8.49
C GLY A 57 5.07 3.07 9.26
N THR A 58 3.86 3.38 9.72
CA THR A 58 2.94 2.36 10.25
C THR A 58 2.29 1.61 9.09
N ALA A 59 2.63 0.33 8.93
CA ALA A 59 2.02 -0.55 7.93
C ALA A 59 0.86 -1.35 8.52
N LEU A 60 -0.17 -1.57 7.70
CA LEU A 60 -1.37 -2.30 8.08
C LEU A 60 -1.75 -3.34 7.03
N CYS A 61 -2.36 -4.41 7.50
CA CYS A 61 -3.21 -5.31 6.73
C CYS A 61 -4.60 -5.33 7.34
N LEU A 62 -5.61 -5.06 6.51
CA LEU A 62 -7.01 -5.21 6.86
C LEU A 62 -7.63 -6.37 6.10
N ASP A 63 -8.57 -7.06 6.73
CA ASP A 63 -9.52 -7.91 6.01
C ASP A 63 -10.40 -7.01 5.14
N ALA A 64 -10.35 -7.20 3.82
CA ALA A 64 -11.01 -6.31 2.88
C ALA A 64 -12.53 -6.39 2.97
N LYS A 65 -13.09 -7.49 3.47
CA LYS A 65 -14.54 -7.66 3.58
C LYS A 65 -15.13 -6.93 4.80
N THR A 66 -14.37 -6.87 5.89
CA THR A 66 -14.85 -6.41 7.20
C THR A 66 -14.19 -5.15 7.71
N GLY A 67 -13.04 -4.75 7.13
CA GLY A 67 -12.23 -3.62 7.59
C GLY A 67 -11.49 -3.90 8.91
N LYS A 68 -11.52 -5.13 9.41
CA LYS A 68 -10.82 -5.51 10.64
C LYS A 68 -9.31 -5.54 10.39
N VAL A 69 -8.56 -4.97 11.33
CA VAL A 69 -7.10 -5.05 11.33
C VAL A 69 -6.68 -6.50 11.57
N ILE A 70 -5.95 -7.07 10.62
CA ILE A 70 -5.31 -8.38 10.75
C ILE A 70 -3.95 -8.22 11.42
N TRP A 71 -3.16 -7.25 10.95
CA TRP A 71 -1.94 -6.84 11.62
C TRP A 71 -1.65 -5.35 11.43
N ARG A 72 -0.86 -4.81 12.36
CA ARG A 72 -0.36 -3.43 12.38
C ARG A 72 1.07 -3.42 12.90
N ASN A 73 2.02 -2.97 12.09
CA ASN A 73 3.45 -3.00 12.43
C ASN A 73 4.15 -1.71 12.03
N LYS A 74 5.29 -1.41 12.67
CA LYS A 74 6.12 -0.26 12.33
C LYS A 74 7.24 -0.69 11.39
N LEU A 75 7.29 -0.11 10.20
CA LEU A 75 8.41 -0.31 9.27
C LEU A 75 9.59 0.62 9.58
N GLY A 76 9.31 1.80 10.15
CA GLY A 76 10.29 2.87 10.36
C GLY A 76 10.55 3.66 9.08
N GLY A 77 10.97 4.92 9.20
CA GLY A 77 11.11 5.84 8.06
C GLY A 77 9.83 6.60 7.71
N HIS A 78 9.93 7.49 6.73
CA HIS A 78 8.81 8.25 6.17
C HIS A 78 8.36 7.62 4.85
N PHE A 79 7.06 7.56 4.56
CA PHE A 79 6.54 6.96 3.33
C PHE A 79 5.57 7.86 2.59
N SER A 80 6.01 8.34 1.42
CA SER A 80 5.13 8.96 0.42
C SER A 80 4.71 7.99 -0.69
N ALA A 81 5.58 7.04 -1.03
CA ALA A 81 5.38 6.11 -2.14
C ALA A 81 4.31 5.04 -1.85
N SER A 82 3.60 4.63 -2.91
CA SER A 82 2.65 3.52 -2.84
C SER A 82 3.39 2.18 -2.88
N PRO A 83 2.97 1.18 -2.08
CA PRO A 83 3.53 -0.15 -2.18
C PRO A 83 3.14 -0.82 -3.49
N VAL A 84 3.94 -1.81 -3.90
CA VAL A 84 3.62 -2.68 -5.03
C VAL A 84 3.63 -4.15 -4.62
N TRP A 85 2.87 -4.97 -5.35
CA TRP A 85 2.81 -6.42 -5.15
C TRP A 85 3.43 -7.15 -6.34
N ALA A 86 4.32 -8.11 -6.07
CA ALA A 86 4.86 -9.04 -7.04
C ALA A 86 5.20 -10.37 -6.37
N GLU A 87 4.84 -11.49 -7.03
CA GLU A 87 5.23 -12.84 -6.61
C GLU A 87 4.96 -13.17 -5.13
N GLY A 88 3.80 -12.77 -4.61
CA GLY A 88 3.44 -13.04 -3.21
C GLY A 88 4.16 -12.16 -2.18
N LYS A 89 4.87 -11.12 -2.64
CA LYS A 89 5.59 -10.16 -1.79
C LYS A 89 5.02 -8.76 -1.99
N ILE A 90 5.06 -7.96 -0.93
CA ILE A 90 4.75 -6.52 -0.98
C ILE A 90 6.04 -5.75 -0.74
N TYR A 91 6.27 -4.77 -1.59
CA TYR A 91 7.43 -3.91 -1.57
C TYR A 91 7.00 -2.51 -1.17
N PHE A 92 7.51 -2.04 -0.04
CA PHE A 92 7.44 -0.64 0.37
C PHE A 92 8.77 0.03 0.07
N ILE A 93 8.76 1.33 -0.19
CA ILE A 93 9.98 2.14 -0.26
C ILE A 93 9.76 3.43 0.54
N SER A 94 10.66 3.72 1.47
CA SER A 94 10.64 4.95 2.26
C SER A 94 11.20 6.13 1.46
N ASP A 95 10.99 7.34 1.95
CA ASP A 95 11.53 8.57 1.38
C ASP A 95 13.07 8.58 1.39
N GLU A 96 13.70 7.84 2.30
CA GLU A 96 15.15 7.57 2.36
C GLU A 96 15.60 6.37 1.50
N ALA A 97 14.75 5.92 0.58
CA ALA A 97 14.94 4.77 -0.32
C ALA A 97 15.33 3.46 0.37
N GLU A 98 14.93 3.26 1.63
CA GLU A 98 14.90 1.93 2.21
C GLU A 98 13.72 1.18 1.59
N THR A 99 14.00 0.13 0.83
CA THR A 99 13.00 -0.84 0.39
C THR A 99 12.78 -1.90 1.46
N ILE A 100 11.54 -2.10 1.88
CA ILE A 100 11.14 -3.14 2.82
C ILE A 100 10.23 -4.11 2.09
N VAL A 101 10.64 -5.38 2.07
CA VAL A 101 9.90 -6.46 1.42
C VAL A 101 9.25 -7.32 2.49
N ILE A 102 7.94 -7.48 2.42
CA ILE A 102 7.19 -8.35 3.33
C ILE A 102 6.47 -9.45 2.55
N ARG A 103 6.15 -10.56 3.23
CA ARG A 103 5.21 -11.55 2.69
C ARG A 103 3.80 -10.94 2.61
N ALA A 104 3.11 -11.16 1.49
CA ALA A 104 1.75 -10.66 1.26
C ALA A 104 0.68 -11.57 1.90
N ASP A 105 0.59 -11.58 3.23
CA ASP A 105 -0.23 -12.57 3.96
C ASP A 105 -0.85 -12.00 5.26
N ASP A 106 -1.64 -12.84 5.94
CA ASP A 106 -2.28 -12.53 7.23
C ASP A 106 -1.30 -12.47 8.41
N LYS A 107 -0.06 -12.88 8.20
CA LYS A 107 1.02 -12.75 9.17
C LYS A 107 2.09 -11.79 8.66
N PHE A 108 2.38 -10.78 9.46
CA PHE A 108 3.49 -9.88 9.20
C PHE A 108 4.83 -10.61 9.29
N GLU A 109 5.59 -10.56 8.20
CA GLU A 109 6.96 -11.07 8.12
C GLU A 109 7.76 -10.24 7.13
N VAL A 110 8.88 -9.68 7.60
CA VAL A 110 9.85 -8.99 6.74
C VAL A 110 10.77 -10.04 6.11
N LEU A 111 10.84 -10.03 4.79
CA LEU A 111 11.67 -10.93 3.98
C LEU A 111 13.03 -10.30 3.66
N ALA A 112 13.07 -8.99 3.45
CA ALA A 112 14.30 -8.26 3.13
C ALA A 112 14.17 -6.76 3.43
N ARG A 113 15.33 -6.12 3.62
CA ARG A 113 15.52 -4.66 3.65
C ARG A 113 16.73 -4.32 2.78
N ASN A 114 16.60 -3.33 1.90
CA ASN A 114 17.71 -2.87 1.05
C ASN A 114 17.66 -1.35 0.93
N ASN A 115 18.80 -0.69 1.03
CA ASN A 115 18.89 0.76 0.82
C ASN A 115 19.50 1.06 -0.56
N LEU A 116 19.06 2.14 -1.20
CA LEU A 116 19.61 2.66 -2.46
C LEU A 116 20.48 3.91 -2.28
N ASP A 117 20.67 4.36 -1.03
CA ASP A 117 21.49 5.50 -0.62
C ASP A 117 21.14 6.82 -1.34
N GLU A 118 19.87 7.00 -1.69
CA GLU A 118 19.28 8.19 -2.31
C GLU A 118 17.90 8.48 -1.73
N LEU A 119 17.32 9.66 -2.02
CA LEU A 119 15.92 9.91 -1.70
C LEU A 119 15.00 9.35 -2.78
N CYS A 120 13.81 8.89 -2.38
CA CYS A 120 12.81 8.32 -3.27
C CYS A 120 11.39 8.57 -2.80
N GLN A 121 10.62 9.34 -3.58
CA GLN A 121 9.19 9.54 -3.33
C GLN A 121 8.30 8.87 -4.38
N ALA A 122 8.91 8.25 -5.38
CA ALA A 122 8.20 7.62 -6.48
C ALA A 122 7.76 6.20 -6.09
N SER A 123 6.53 5.85 -6.47
CA SER A 123 6.09 4.45 -6.38
C SER A 123 6.89 3.60 -7.37
N MET A 124 7.28 2.41 -6.93
CA MET A 124 7.98 1.46 -7.80
C MET A 124 7.09 1.02 -8.96
N ALA A 125 7.68 0.69 -10.11
CA ALA A 125 6.96 0.13 -11.25
C ALA A 125 7.42 -1.30 -11.52
N ILE A 126 6.49 -2.19 -11.86
CA ILE A 126 6.80 -3.59 -12.20
C ILE A 126 6.54 -3.81 -13.68
N SER A 127 7.53 -4.31 -14.41
CA SER A 127 7.37 -4.70 -15.82
C SER A 127 8.40 -5.75 -16.22
N GLY A 128 7.98 -6.73 -17.02
CA GLY A 128 8.88 -7.76 -17.56
C GLY A 128 9.66 -8.56 -16.51
N GLY A 129 9.04 -8.82 -15.34
CA GLY A 129 9.71 -9.53 -14.23
C GLY A 129 10.76 -8.69 -13.49
N ARG A 130 10.74 -7.37 -13.67
CA ARG A 130 11.68 -6.44 -13.04
C ARG A 130 10.94 -5.33 -12.30
N ILE A 131 11.61 -4.78 -11.29
CA ILE A 131 11.18 -3.61 -10.53
C ILE A 131 12.02 -2.41 -10.98
N PHE A 132 11.35 -1.33 -11.32
CA PHE A 132 11.95 -0.05 -11.67
C PHE A 132 11.73 0.93 -10.53
N ILE A 133 12.80 1.60 -10.11
CA ILE A 133 12.78 2.51 -8.97
C ILE A 133 13.40 3.83 -9.40
N ARG A 134 12.60 4.90 -9.43
CA ARG A 134 13.06 6.25 -9.72
C ARG A 134 13.44 6.94 -8.40
N THR A 135 14.72 7.17 -8.19
CA THR A 135 15.24 8.02 -7.11
C THR A 135 15.44 9.44 -7.64
N GLU A 136 15.92 10.35 -6.79
CA GLU A 136 16.22 11.73 -7.21
C GLU A 136 17.12 11.79 -8.45
N THR A 137 18.19 10.99 -8.46
CA THR A 137 19.21 11.09 -9.51
C THR A 137 19.18 9.90 -10.47
N ASN A 138 18.77 8.71 -10.04
CA ASN A 138 18.89 7.47 -10.80
C ASN A 138 17.55 6.80 -11.16
N LEU A 139 17.60 5.88 -12.11
CA LEU A 139 16.54 4.90 -12.40
C LEU A 139 17.15 3.50 -12.28
N PHE A 140 16.82 2.80 -11.20
CA PHE A 140 17.27 1.44 -10.96
C PHE A 140 16.34 0.44 -11.67
N CYS A 141 16.94 -0.67 -12.11
CA CYS A 141 16.21 -1.83 -12.65
C CYS A 141 16.69 -3.07 -11.91
N ILE A 142 15.81 -3.64 -11.09
CA ILE A 142 16.11 -4.78 -10.21
C ILE A 142 15.36 -6.01 -10.73
N GLY A 143 16.09 -7.08 -11.01
CA GLY A 143 15.52 -8.35 -11.47
C GLY A 143 16.59 -9.24 -12.11
N HIS A 144 16.21 -10.46 -12.49
CA HIS A 144 17.13 -11.36 -13.20
C HIS A 144 17.52 -10.78 -14.58
N LYS A 145 18.76 -11.08 -15.00
CA LYS A 145 19.26 -10.74 -16.33
C LYS A 145 18.49 -11.50 -17.39
#